data_AF-A0A7L3PM45-F1
#
_entry.id   AF-A0A7L3PM45-F1
#
_cell.length_a   1.000
_cell.length_b   1.000
_cell.length_c   1.000
_cell.angle_alpha   90.00
_cell.angle_beta   90.00
_cell.angle_gamma   90.00
#
_symmetry.space_group_name_H-M   'P 1'
#
loop_
_entity.id
_entity.type
_entity.pdbx_description
1 polymer ?
#
loop_
_entity_poly.entity_id
_entity_poly.type
_entity_poly.pdbx_seq_one_letter_code
_entity_poly.pdbx_strand_id
1 'polypeptide(L)'
;DLRTLRTALAVFGKGCLAASFNCVFLYTGELYPTVIRQTGMGLANTMARLGSITAPLVKMGGELFPALPFVIYGAAPVVSGLVAAFLPETRDMALPE
;
A
#
# COMPACT_ATOMS: atom_id res chain seq x y z
N ASP A 1 -3.42 -21.90 -20.53
CA ASP A 1 -2.49 -21.67 -19.41
C ASP A 1 -2.04 -20.25 -19.13
N LEU A 2 -1.39 -19.53 -20.04
CA LEU A 2 -0.85 -18.18 -19.72
C LEU A 2 -1.88 -17.16 -19.20
N ARG A 3 -3.14 -17.23 -19.68
CA ARG A 3 -4.22 -16.36 -19.20
C ARG A 3 -4.61 -16.66 -17.75
N THR A 4 -4.74 -17.94 -17.40
CA THR A 4 -5.07 -18.40 -16.05
C THR A 4 -3.98 -18.03 -15.05
N LEU A 5 -2.71 -18.22 -15.43
CA LEU A 5 -1.57 -17.83 -14.61
C LEU A 5 -1.55 -16.31 -14.35
N ARG A 6 -1.80 -15.51 -15.40
CA ARG A 6 -1.88 -14.04 -15.27
C ARG A 6 -3.00 -13.61 -14.33
N THR A 7 -4.18 -14.22 -14.45
CA THR A 7 -5.30 -13.91 -13.55
C THR A 7 -5.03 -14.35 -12.12
N ALA A 8 -4.38 -15.52 -11.92
CA ALA A 8 -4.01 -15.99 -10.60
C ALA A 8 -3.03 -15.03 -9.91
N LEU A 9 -1.97 -14.60 -10.61
CA LEU A 9 -1.02 -13.61 -10.11
C LEU A 9 -1.71 -12.27 -9.79
N ALA A 10 -2.61 -11.81 -10.66
CA ALA A 10 -3.33 -10.56 -10.46
C ALA A 10 -4.24 -10.61 -9.21
N VAL A 11 -4.96 -11.72 -9.02
CA VAL A 11 -5.82 -11.92 -7.84
C VAL A 11 -4.96 -12.04 -6.58
N PHE A 12 -3.85 -12.77 -6.64
CA PHE A 12 -2.92 -12.89 -5.52
C PHE A 12 -2.36 -11.53 -5.09
N GLY A 13 -1.90 -10.72 -6.05
CA GLY A 13 -1.40 -9.37 -5.78
C GLY A 13 -2.49 -8.46 -5.18
N LYS A 14 -3.72 -8.54 -5.69
CA LYS A 14 -4.86 -7.79 -5.14
C LYS A 14 -5.20 -8.24 -3.71
N GLY A 15 -5.14 -9.55 -3.43
CA GLY A 15 -5.34 -10.11 -2.10
C GLY A 15 -4.29 -9.63 -1.10
N CYS A 16 -3.01 -9.63 -1.51
CA CYS A 16 -1.91 -9.11 -0.68
C CYS A 16 -2.11 -7.62 -0.35
N LEU A 17 -2.49 -6.81 -1.35
CA LEU A 17 -2.77 -5.38 -1.13
C LEU A 17 -3.89 -5.17 -0.11
N ALA A 18 -4.97 -5.96 -0.19
CA ALA A 18 -6.08 -5.88 0.76
C ALA A 18 -5.65 -6.29 2.18
N ALA A 19 -4.83 -7.34 2.31
CA ALA A 19 -4.29 -7.76 3.59
C ALA A 19 -3.39 -6.69 4.21
N SER A 20 -2.47 -6.10 3.43
CA SER A 20 -1.62 -4.99 3.89
C SER A 20 -2.43 -3.79 4.35
N PHE A 21 -3.47 -3.40 3.61
CA PHE A 21 -4.37 -2.33 4.04
C PHE A 21 -5.02 -2.65 5.39
N ASN A 22 -5.53 -3.86 5.57
CA ASN A 22 -6.15 -4.28 6.82
C ASN A 22 -5.16 -4.27 7.99
N CYS A 23 -3.92 -4.72 7.77
CA CYS A 23 -2.84 -4.64 8.77
C CYS A 23 -2.57 -3.19 9.17
N VAL A 24 -2.43 -2.26 8.20
CA VAL A 24 -2.22 -0.83 8.50
C VAL A 24 -3.38 -0.25 9.29
N PHE A 25 -4.63 -0.61 8.98
CA PHE A 25 -5.81 -0.18 9.74
C PHE A 25 -5.78 -0.69 11.18
N LEU A 26 -5.47 -1.97 11.39
CA LEU A 26 -5.32 -2.56 12.73
C LEU A 26 -4.20 -1.88 13.52
N TYR A 27 -3.04 -1.73 12.90
CA TYR A 27 -1.87 -1.11 13.49
C TYR A 27 -2.12 0.37 13.83
N THR A 28 -2.91 1.07 13.01
CA THR A 28 -3.35 2.44 13.32
C THR A 28 -4.30 2.46 14.52
N GLY A 29 -5.07 1.39 14.73
CA GLY A 29 -5.91 1.21 15.91
C GLY A 29 -5.12 0.98 17.20
N GLU A 30 -4.05 0.19 17.12
CA GLU A 30 -3.23 -0.20 18.28
C GLU A 30 -2.19 0.85 18.66
N LEU A 31 -1.59 1.54 17.69
CA LEU A 31 -0.49 2.48 17.93
C LEU A 31 -0.97 3.90 18.27
N TYR A 32 -2.15 4.32 17.76
CA TYR A 32 -2.62 5.70 17.88
C TYR A 32 -3.76 5.84 18.91
N PRO A 33 -3.65 6.76 19.87
CA PRO A 33 -4.75 7.10 20.78
C PRO A 33 -5.96 7.63 19.98
N THR A 34 -7.15 7.42 20.53
CA THR A 34 -8.45 7.64 19.86
C THR A 34 -8.58 9.01 19.17
N VAL A 35 -7.90 10.04 19.67
CA VAL A 35 -7.92 11.41 19.16
C VAL A 35 -7.28 11.56 17.76
N ILE A 36 -6.24 10.78 17.42
CA ILE A 36 -5.48 10.94 16.17
C ILE A 36 -5.71 9.79 15.16
N ARG A 37 -6.46 8.76 15.57
CA ARG A 37 -6.80 7.60 14.71
C ARG A 37 -7.55 8.01 13.44
N GLN A 38 -8.58 8.85 13.57
CA GLN A 38 -9.35 9.36 12.41
C GLN A 38 -8.47 10.19 11.46
N THR A 39 -7.55 11.00 12.00
CA THR A 39 -6.60 11.81 11.23
C THR A 39 -5.62 10.91 10.46
N GLY A 40 -5.08 9.87 11.09
CA GLY A 40 -4.19 8.89 10.44
C GLY A 40 -4.87 8.15 9.29
N MET A 41 -6.10 7.68 9.50
CA MET A 41 -6.89 7.04 8.43
C MET A 41 -7.22 8.01 7.29
N GLY A 42 -7.53 9.27 7.62
CA GLY A 42 -7.75 10.34 6.65
C GLY A 42 -6.51 10.57 5.77
N LEU A 43 -5.33 10.66 6.37
CA LEU A 43 -4.04 10.82 5.67
C LEU A 43 -3.73 9.61 4.78
N ALA A 44 -3.97 8.38 5.24
CA ALA A 44 -3.79 7.19 4.41
C ALA A 44 -4.70 7.22 3.16
N ASN A 45 -5.96 7.66 3.33
CA ASN A 45 -6.89 7.76 2.22
C ASN A 45 -6.51 8.89 1.23
N THR A 46 -6.03 10.04 1.71
CA THR A 46 -5.53 11.10 0.82
C THR A 46 -4.30 10.65 0.05
N MET A 47 -3.36 9.94 0.68
CA MET A 47 -2.22 9.33 -0.01
C MET A 47 -2.65 8.31 -1.07
N ALA A 48 -3.64 7.46 -0.77
CA ALA A 48 -4.21 6.54 -1.74
C ALA A 48 -4.85 7.28 -2.94
N ARG A 49 -5.53 8.40 -2.70
CA ARG A 49 -6.08 9.26 -3.75
C ARG A 49 -4.96 9.88 -4.59
N LEU A 50 -3.89 10.38 -3.98
CA LEU A 50 -2.73 10.90 -4.70
C LEU A 50 -2.13 9.83 -5.62
N GLY A 51 -1.92 8.60 -5.12
CA GLY A 51 -1.46 7.48 -5.95
C GLY A 51 -2.38 7.20 -7.15
N SER A 52 -3.69 7.29 -6.97
CA SER A 52 -4.66 7.12 -8.07
C SER A 52 -4.60 8.23 -9.12
N ILE A 53 -4.29 9.47 -8.72
CA ILE A 53 -4.09 10.62 -9.63
C ILE A 53 -2.76 10.48 -10.39
N THR A 54 -1.73 9.99 -9.72
CA THR A 54 -0.40 9.76 -10.34
C THR A 54 -0.40 8.59 -11.32
N ALA A 55 -1.28 7.60 -11.16
CA ALA A 55 -1.35 6.44 -12.04
C ALA A 55 -1.53 6.76 -13.55
N PRO A 56 -2.52 7.58 -13.97
CA PRO A 56 -2.65 7.98 -15.37
C PRO A 56 -1.50 8.86 -15.86
N LEU A 57 -0.93 9.72 -15.01
CA LEU A 57 0.26 10.54 -15.34
C LEU A 57 1.46 9.66 -15.69
N VAL A 58 1.72 8.63 -14.89
CA VAL A 58 2.79 7.65 -15.13
C VAL A 58 2.52 6.84 -16.39
N LYS A 59 1.26 6.49 -16.65
CA LYS A 59 0.87 5.79 -17.89
C LYS A 59 1.14 6.65 -19.13
N MET A 60 0.80 7.93 -19.10
CA MET A 60 1.08 8.87 -20.19
C MET A 60 2.58 9.06 -20.41
N GLY A 61 3.37 9.20 -19.33
CA GLY A 61 4.83 9.23 -19.44
C GLY A 61 5.45 7.92 -19.98
N GLY A 62 4.75 6.80 -19.78
CA GLY A 62 5.11 5.49 -20.31
C GLY A 62 5.01 5.38 -21.84
N GLU A 63 4.28 6.27 -22.51
CA GLU A 63 4.23 6.33 -23.98
C GLU A 63 5.57 6.80 -24.58
N LEU A 64 6.32 7.61 -23.83
CA LEU A 64 7.67 8.06 -24.20
C LEU A 64 8.74 7.05 -23.76
N PHE A 65 8.58 6.45 -22.58
CA PHE A 65 9.48 5.44 -22.03
C PHE A 65 8.72 4.22 -21.49
N PRO A 66 8.61 3.11 -22.26
CA PRO A 66 7.79 1.97 -21.87
C PRO A 66 8.25 1.25 -20.59
N ALA A 67 9.51 1.41 -20.18
CA ALA A 67 10.04 0.85 -18.93
C ALA A 67 9.60 1.62 -17.67
N LEU A 68 9.25 2.90 -17.81
CA LEU A 68 8.94 3.79 -16.69
C LEU A 68 7.77 3.31 -15.80
N PRO A 69 6.60 2.95 -16.35
CA PRO A 69 5.49 2.45 -15.53
C PRO A 69 5.83 1.13 -14.83
N PHE A 70 6.57 0.22 -15.48
CA PHE A 70 6.97 -1.05 -14.85
C PHE A 70 7.86 -0.83 -13.64
N VAL A 71 8.84 0.09 -13.74
CA VAL A 71 9.73 0.42 -12.63
C VAL A 71 8.96 1.08 -11.49
N ILE A 72 8.08 2.05 -11.79
CA ILE A 72 7.34 2.78 -10.75
C ILE A 72 6.36 1.86 -10.01
N TYR A 73 5.53 1.11 -10.74
CA TYR A 73 4.55 0.21 -10.13
C TYR A 73 5.19 -0.99 -9.44
N GLY A 74 6.38 -1.41 -9.87
CA GLY A 74 7.14 -2.50 -9.23
C GLY A 74 7.94 -2.04 -8.02
N ALA A 75 8.65 -0.92 -8.09
CA ALA A 75 9.53 -0.45 -7.03
C ALA A 75 8.76 0.15 -5.85
N ALA A 76 7.66 0.88 -6.10
CA ALA A 76 6.87 1.51 -5.04
C ALA A 76 6.39 0.53 -3.95
N PRO A 77 5.74 -0.62 -4.28
CA PRO A 77 5.33 -1.58 -3.27
C PRO A 77 6.53 -2.24 -2.56
N VAL A 78 7.64 -2.49 -3.26
CA VAL A 78 8.86 -3.07 -2.65
C VAL A 78 9.44 -2.12 -1.61
N VAL A 79 9.57 -0.84 -1.93
CA VAL A 79 10.03 0.19 -0.98
C VAL A 79 9.07 0.30 0.20
N SER A 80 7.75 0.29 -0.05
CA SER A 80 6.77 0.33 1.04
C SER A 80 6.85 -0.89 1.96
N GLY A 81 7.07 -2.09 1.42
CA GLY A 81 7.24 -3.32 2.20
C GLY A 81 8.54 -3.30 3.01
N LEU A 82 9.63 -2.75 2.44
CA LEU A 82 10.88 -2.58 3.15
C LEU A 82 10.73 -1.62 4.33
N VAL A 83 10.07 -0.47 4.12
CA VAL A 83 9.80 0.50 5.19
C VAL A 83 8.87 -0.11 6.25
N ALA A 84 7.87 -0.89 5.84
CA ALA A 84 6.99 -1.59 6.78
C ALA A 84 7.73 -2.63 7.63
N ALA A 85 8.80 -3.24 7.12
CA ALA A 85 9.63 -4.16 7.90
C ALA A 85 10.46 -3.46 9.00
N PHE A 86 10.66 -2.14 8.91
CA PHE A 86 11.27 -1.33 9.97
C PHE A 86 10.26 -0.87 11.04
N LEU A 87 8.97 -1.14 10.85
CA LEU A 87 7.96 -0.81 11.84
C LEU A 87 8.14 -1.75 13.06
N PRO A 88 8.16 -1.23 14.30
CA PRO A 88 8.30 -2.06 15.49
C PRO A 88 7.18 -3.11 15.56
N GLU A 89 7.34 -4.18 16.32
CA GLU A 89 6.22 -5.11 16.53
C GLU A 89 5.29 -4.51 17.61
N THR A 90 3.99 -4.33 17.34
CA THR A 90 3.00 -3.89 18.36
C THR A 90 2.37 -5.04 19.14
N ARG A 91 2.56 -6.28 18.67
CA ARG A 91 2.01 -7.47 19.30
C ARG A 91 2.57 -7.60 20.73
N ASP A 92 1.65 -7.65 21.71
CA ASP A 92 1.89 -7.75 23.16
C ASP A 92 2.25 -6.45 23.92
N MET A 93 2.12 -5.26 23.32
CA MET A 93 2.15 -4.00 24.09
C MET A 93 0.77 -3.61 24.63
N ALA A 94 0.71 -3.16 25.89
CA ALA A 94 -0.51 -2.59 26.47
C ALA A 94 -0.90 -1.31 25.71
N LEU A 95 -2.17 -1.21 25.30
CA LEU A 95 -2.68 -0.05 24.57
C LEU A 95 -2.40 1.23 25.37
N PRO A 96 -1.74 2.25 24.79
CA PRO A 96 -1.70 3.57 25.39
C PRO A 96 -3.12 4.13 25.43
N GLU A 97 -3.59 4.47 26.62
CA GLU A 97 -4.93 5.03 26.86
C GLU A 97 -5.08 6.45 26.28
#